data_AF-A0A419HA42-F1
#
_entry.id   AF-A0A419HA42-F1
#
_cell.length_a   1.000
_cell.length_b   1.000
_cell.length_c   1.000
_cell.angle_alpha   90.00
_cell.angle_beta   90.00
_cell.angle_gamma   90.00
#
_symmetry.space_group_name_H-M   'P 1'
#
loop_
_entity.id
_entity.type
_entity.pdbx_description
1 polymer ?
#
loop_
_entity_poly.entity_id
_entity_poly.type
_entity_poly.pdbx_seq_one_letter_code
_entity_poly.pdbx_strand_id
1 'polypeptide(L)'
;MPERLAELRARAAEQTPRFADPARLQRVAARVSAHYEWATAVLGHEAELRRMDSTEVVLLDLAAAAEPDPPVRPRSPRPGEPGYEPTAAELAEIERRRALGAAWAELKKALPVAVQVAYNYSGGLHLATYLSGAHHILLQGDLVAGRIRRSEHQALCQTPSRSKQMIFHPGPESSQGPPNCKACIETAYKITDLAPAEVLLNNTRHPARRLASALSGAGDGR
;
A
#
# COMPACT_ATOMS: atom_id res chain seq x y z
N MET A 1 -6.66 10.87 39.71
CA MET A 1 -5.64 10.93 38.62
C MET A 1 -5.07 12.33 38.34
N PRO A 2 -5.81 13.45 38.42
CA PRO A 2 -5.26 14.78 38.08
C PRO A 2 -4.06 15.22 38.94
N GLU A 3 -4.13 15.04 40.27
CA GLU A 3 -3.05 15.42 41.21
C GLU A 3 -1.78 14.60 40.98
N ARG A 4 -1.92 13.28 40.78
CA ARG A 4 -0.80 12.39 40.46
C ARG A 4 -0.14 12.71 39.12
N LEU A 5 -0.90 13.19 38.14
CA LEU A 5 -0.34 13.61 36.84
C LEU A 5 0.44 14.92 36.94
N ALA A 6 0.01 15.86 37.78
CA ALA A 6 0.75 17.10 38.05
C ALA A 6 2.12 16.82 38.68
N GLU A 7 2.18 15.90 39.65
CA GLU A 7 3.43 15.44 40.27
C GLU A 7 4.36 14.77 39.24
N LEU A 8 3.83 13.92 38.36
CA LEU A 8 4.61 13.27 37.31
C LEU A 8 5.17 14.29 36.30
N ARG A 9 4.40 15.32 35.94
CA ARG A 9 4.86 16.42 35.07
C ARG A 9 5.99 17.21 35.71
N ALA A 10 5.87 17.55 36.99
CA ALA A 10 6.93 18.24 37.74
C ALA A 10 8.22 17.40 37.76
N ARG A 11 8.10 16.10 38.09
CA ARG A 11 9.25 15.17 38.09
C ARG A 11 9.86 14.98 36.71
N ALA A 12 9.05 14.97 35.65
CA ALA A 12 9.54 14.86 34.28
C ALA A 12 10.40 16.08 33.91
N ALA A 13 9.95 17.30 34.25
CA ALA A 13 10.71 18.52 34.01
C ALA A 13 12.07 18.51 34.74
N GLU A 14 12.12 18.00 35.98
CA GLU A 14 13.37 17.88 36.76
C GLU A 14 14.32 16.80 36.22
N GLN A 15 13.78 15.69 35.71
CA GLN A 15 14.56 14.52 35.27
C GLN A 15 14.88 14.52 33.77
N THR A 16 14.48 15.55 33.04
CA THR A 16 14.70 15.62 31.59
C THR A 16 16.19 15.73 31.30
N PRO A 17 16.81 14.68 30.71
CA PRO A 17 18.22 14.72 30.40
C PRO A 17 18.48 15.65 29.21
N ARG A 18 19.69 16.21 29.14
CA ARG A 18 20.13 17.02 27.99
C ARG A 18 20.11 16.24 26.66
N PHE A 19 20.22 14.92 26.71
CA PHE A 19 20.18 14.02 25.55
C PHE A 19 19.22 12.87 25.83
N ALA A 20 18.44 12.47 24.81
CA ALA A 20 17.50 11.37 24.94
C ALA A 20 18.21 10.02 25.09
N ASP A 21 17.85 9.26 26.12
CA ASP A 21 18.30 7.87 26.31
C ASP A 21 17.62 6.96 25.26
N PRO A 22 18.38 6.33 24.34
CA PRO A 22 17.82 5.45 23.32
C PRO A 22 17.01 4.28 23.89
N ALA A 23 17.40 3.75 25.05
CA ALA A 23 16.69 2.64 25.69
C ALA A 23 15.33 3.09 26.22
N ARG A 24 15.26 4.30 26.82
CA ARG A 24 14.01 4.92 27.23
C ARG A 24 13.10 5.19 26.04
N LEU A 25 13.63 5.77 24.96
CA LEU A 25 12.88 6.02 23.73
C LEU A 25 12.26 4.73 23.18
N GLN A 26 13.02 3.64 23.14
CA GLN A 26 12.52 2.35 22.64
C GLN A 26 11.40 1.78 23.52
N ARG A 27 11.52 1.87 24.86
CA ARG A 27 10.46 1.43 25.79
C ARG A 27 9.19 2.25 25.62
N VAL A 28 9.32 3.57 25.57
CA VAL A 28 8.18 4.49 25.36
C VAL A 28 7.54 4.24 24.00
N ALA A 29 8.32 4.06 22.93
CA ALA A 29 7.78 3.78 21.60
C ALA A 29 6.94 2.50 21.55
N ALA A 30 7.42 1.41 22.17
CA ALA A 30 6.66 0.17 22.28
C ALA A 30 5.36 0.37 23.08
N ARG A 31 5.44 1.13 24.17
CA ARG A 31 4.31 1.41 25.07
C ARG A 31 3.24 2.28 24.41
N VAL A 32 3.63 3.38 23.78
CA VAL A 32 2.72 4.29 23.05
C VAL A 32 2.04 3.54 21.90
N SER A 33 2.77 2.70 21.17
CA SER A 33 2.20 1.90 20.06
C SER A 33 1.11 0.94 20.55
N ALA A 34 1.26 0.40 21.76
CA ALA A 34 0.27 -0.50 22.36
C ALA A 34 -0.88 0.23 23.10
N HIS A 35 -0.64 1.47 23.57
CA HIS A 35 -1.56 2.22 24.44
C HIS A 35 -1.67 3.71 24.05
N TYR A 36 -1.94 3.99 22.78
CA TYR A 36 -1.92 5.35 22.23
C TYR A 36 -2.92 6.32 22.90
N GLU A 37 -4.15 5.88 23.21
CA GLU A 37 -5.15 6.73 23.87
C GLU A 37 -4.75 7.07 25.32
N TRP A 38 -4.14 6.11 26.03
CA TRP A 38 -3.56 6.36 27.35
C TRP A 38 -2.43 7.39 27.27
N ALA A 39 -1.51 7.24 26.31
CA ALA A 39 -0.41 8.17 26.12
C ALA A 39 -0.94 9.59 25.80
N THR A 40 -1.94 9.69 24.93
CA THR A 40 -2.63 10.95 24.58
C THR A 40 -3.27 11.59 25.82
N ALA A 41 -3.89 10.80 26.69
CA ALA A 41 -4.49 11.29 27.93
C ALA A 41 -3.45 11.79 28.95
N VAL A 42 -2.30 11.13 29.06
CA VAL A 42 -1.18 11.56 29.92
C VAL A 42 -0.58 12.89 29.43
N LEU A 43 -0.35 13.00 28.11
CA LEU A 43 0.22 14.19 27.49
C LEU A 43 -0.78 15.37 27.45
N GLY A 44 -2.06 15.09 27.27
CA GLY A 44 -3.10 16.12 27.06
C GLY A 44 -3.22 16.58 25.60
N HIS A 45 -2.50 15.92 24.68
CA HIS A 45 -2.58 16.10 23.23
C HIS A 45 -2.17 14.80 22.53
N GLU A 46 -2.28 14.79 21.21
CA GLU A 46 -1.99 13.62 20.39
C GLU A 46 -0.58 13.07 20.61
N ALA A 47 -0.48 11.77 20.90
CA ALA A 47 0.79 11.08 21.17
C ALA A 47 1.54 10.70 19.89
N GLU A 48 2.13 11.69 19.21
CA GLU A 48 2.94 11.49 18.01
C GLU A 48 4.43 11.27 18.33
N LEU A 49 4.91 10.01 18.27
CA LEU A 49 6.31 9.66 18.60
C LEU A 49 7.38 10.50 17.88
N ARG A 50 7.10 10.99 16.67
CA ARG A 50 8.03 11.81 15.88
C ARG A 50 8.11 13.27 16.33
N ARG A 51 7.10 13.74 17.07
CA ARG A 51 6.97 15.13 17.54
C ARG A 51 7.22 15.26 19.03
N MET A 52 7.38 14.15 19.74
CA MET A 52 7.59 14.17 21.17
C MET A 52 8.93 14.79 21.55
N ASP A 53 8.91 15.68 22.55
CA ASP A 53 10.11 16.19 23.18
C ASP A 53 10.64 15.25 24.29
N SER A 54 11.86 15.53 24.78
CA SER A 54 12.49 14.71 25.81
C SER A 54 11.69 14.67 27.12
N THR A 55 10.98 15.75 27.47
CA THR A 55 10.17 15.86 28.69
C THR A 55 8.94 14.96 28.59
N GLU A 56 8.28 14.96 27.43
CA GLU A 56 7.13 14.10 27.13
C GLU A 56 7.51 12.62 27.16
N VAL A 57 8.70 12.29 26.62
CA VAL A 57 9.25 10.93 26.71
C VAL A 57 9.50 10.53 28.17
N VAL A 58 10.06 11.41 29.00
CA VAL A 58 10.27 11.14 30.43
C VAL A 58 8.93 11.00 31.16
N LEU A 59 7.96 11.87 30.86
CA LEU A 59 6.62 11.84 31.45
C LEU A 59 5.92 10.51 31.15
N LEU A 60 5.98 10.03 29.91
CA LEU A 60 5.39 8.74 29.52
C LEU A 60 6.12 7.54 30.17
N ASP A 61 7.45 7.59 30.32
CA ASP A 61 8.22 6.55 31.03
C ASP A 61 7.81 6.49 32.52
N LEU A 62 7.69 7.65 33.17
CA LEU A 62 7.25 7.76 34.57
C LEU A 62 5.77 7.37 34.74
N ALA A 63 4.90 7.76 33.82
CA ALA A 63 3.49 7.37 33.83
C ALA A 63 3.32 5.86 33.62
N ALA A 64 4.09 5.26 32.70
CA ALA A 64 4.08 3.82 32.48
C ALA A 64 4.56 3.03 33.70
N ALA A 65 5.51 3.57 34.48
CA ALA A 65 5.93 2.98 35.74
C ALA A 65 4.86 3.13 36.85
N ALA A 66 4.13 4.24 36.85
CA ALA A 66 3.04 4.50 37.80
C ALA A 66 1.77 3.67 37.51
N GLU A 67 1.55 3.31 36.25
CA GLU A 67 0.45 2.48 35.77
C GLU A 67 1.01 1.36 34.86
N PRO A 68 1.44 0.24 35.44
CA PRO A 68 2.05 -0.88 34.71
C PRO A 68 1.09 -1.62 33.78
N ASP A 69 -0.22 -1.51 33.99
CA ASP A 69 -1.26 -2.15 33.18
C ASP A 69 -2.29 -1.11 32.69
N PRO A 70 -1.90 -0.18 31.81
CA PRO A 70 -2.81 0.83 31.29
C PRO A 70 -3.85 0.14 30.40
N PRO A 71 -5.08 0.66 30.36
CA PRO A 71 -6.15 0.05 29.58
C PRO A 71 -5.73 -0.09 28.11
N VAL A 72 -5.88 -1.30 27.57
CA VAL A 72 -5.68 -1.59 26.15
C VAL A 72 -7.02 -1.42 25.45
N ARG A 73 -7.09 -0.56 24.44
CA ARG A 73 -8.30 -0.49 23.61
C ARG A 73 -8.53 -1.85 22.94
N PRO A 74 -9.78 -2.36 22.86
CA PRO A 74 -10.07 -3.47 21.97
C PRO A 74 -9.61 -3.13 20.55
N ARG A 75 -8.79 -3.99 19.95
CA ARG A 75 -8.37 -3.80 18.56
C ARG A 75 -9.62 -3.62 17.68
N SER A 76 -9.55 -2.68 16.73
CA SER A 76 -10.62 -2.57 15.73
C SER A 76 -10.77 -3.93 15.04
N PRO A 77 -12.01 -4.45 14.91
CA PRO A 77 -12.26 -5.69 14.18
C PRO A 77 -11.64 -5.62 12.79
N ARG A 78 -11.00 -6.69 12.37
CA ARG A 78 -10.41 -6.81 11.02
C ARG A 78 -11.44 -7.41 10.05
N PRO A 79 -11.26 -7.26 8.72
CA PRO A 79 -12.11 -7.93 7.75
C PRO A 79 -12.27 -9.43 8.06
N GLY A 80 -13.52 -9.89 8.19
CA GLY A 80 -13.85 -11.27 8.55
C GLY A 80 -14.08 -11.54 10.04
N GLU A 81 -13.91 -10.54 10.91
CA GLU A 81 -14.19 -10.66 12.34
C GLU A 81 -15.58 -10.11 12.70
N PRO A 82 -16.25 -10.67 13.73
CA PRO A 82 -17.51 -10.12 14.24
C PRO A 82 -17.36 -8.64 14.63
N GLY A 83 -18.29 -7.80 14.16
CA GLY A 83 -18.27 -6.36 14.42
C GLY A 83 -17.41 -5.54 13.43
N TYR A 84 -16.82 -6.17 12.41
CA TYR A 84 -16.23 -5.42 11.29
C TYR A 84 -17.32 -4.89 10.37
N GLU A 85 -17.39 -3.56 10.24
CA GLU A 85 -18.21 -2.89 9.24
C GLU A 85 -17.28 -2.19 8.23
N PRO A 86 -17.33 -2.56 6.94
CA PRO A 86 -16.50 -1.93 5.92
C PRO A 86 -16.94 -0.48 5.71
N THR A 87 -15.98 0.42 5.65
CA THR A 87 -16.19 1.82 5.28
C THR A 87 -16.68 1.95 3.83
N ALA A 88 -17.32 3.07 3.49
CA ALA A 88 -17.72 3.35 2.10
C ALA A 88 -16.54 3.29 1.11
N ALA A 89 -15.34 3.70 1.56
CA ALA A 89 -14.12 3.61 0.76
C ALA A 89 -13.68 2.16 0.51
N GLU A 90 -13.78 1.29 1.51
CA GLU A 90 -13.48 -0.14 1.36
C GLU A 90 -14.49 -0.83 0.46
N LEU A 91 -15.78 -0.52 0.60
CA LEU A 91 -16.82 -1.02 -0.30
C LEU A 91 -16.58 -0.58 -1.75
N ALA A 92 -16.23 0.69 -1.97
CA ALA A 92 -15.90 1.20 -3.30
C ALA A 92 -14.65 0.51 -3.89
N GLU A 93 -13.62 0.23 -3.08
CA GLU A 93 -12.44 -0.51 -3.54
C GLU A 93 -12.75 -1.98 -3.86
N ILE A 94 -13.61 -2.64 -3.06
CA ILE A 94 -14.09 -3.99 -3.33
C ILE A 94 -14.82 -4.02 -4.68
N GLU A 95 -15.74 -3.08 -4.90
CA GLU A 95 -16.50 -3.00 -6.13
C GLU A 95 -15.59 -2.68 -7.33
N ARG A 96 -14.65 -1.75 -7.17
CA ARG A 96 -13.63 -1.46 -8.18
C ARG A 96 -12.81 -2.71 -8.54
N ARG A 97 -12.42 -3.53 -7.56
CA ARG A 97 -11.68 -4.78 -7.81
C ARG A 97 -12.53 -5.81 -8.56
N ARG A 98 -13.82 -5.92 -8.22
CA ARG A 98 -14.77 -6.78 -8.94
C ARG A 98 -14.92 -6.33 -10.39
N ALA A 99 -15.20 -5.05 -10.62
CA ALA A 99 -15.31 -4.47 -11.95
C ALA A 99 -14.04 -4.66 -12.78
N LEU A 100 -12.86 -4.49 -12.15
CA LEU A 100 -11.57 -4.72 -12.78
C LEU A 100 -11.38 -6.19 -13.20
N GLY A 101 -11.74 -7.13 -12.32
CA GLY A 101 -11.68 -8.56 -12.61
C GLY A 101 -12.63 -8.98 -13.73
N ALA A 102 -13.87 -8.47 -13.72
CA ALA A 102 -14.88 -8.74 -14.74
C ALA A 102 -14.45 -8.20 -16.12
N ALA A 103 -14.02 -6.93 -16.17
CA ALA A 103 -13.53 -6.32 -17.41
C ALA A 103 -12.30 -7.06 -17.96
N TRP A 104 -11.40 -7.52 -17.09
CA TRP A 104 -10.26 -8.33 -17.52
C TRP A 104 -10.69 -9.70 -18.06
N ALA A 105 -11.63 -10.38 -17.40
CA ALA A 105 -12.12 -11.67 -17.86
C ALA A 105 -12.77 -11.57 -19.25
N GLU A 106 -13.56 -10.52 -19.50
CA GLU A 106 -14.17 -10.24 -20.80
C GLU A 106 -13.11 -9.99 -21.88
N LEU A 107 -12.18 -9.06 -21.61
CA LEU A 107 -11.10 -8.74 -22.54
C LEU A 107 -10.22 -9.96 -22.84
N LYS A 108 -9.90 -10.75 -21.80
CA LYS A 108 -9.12 -11.99 -21.92
C LYS A 108 -9.82 -13.01 -22.81
N LYS A 109 -11.15 -13.16 -22.68
CA LYS A 109 -11.96 -14.09 -23.50
C LYS A 109 -12.03 -13.65 -24.97
N ALA A 110 -12.01 -12.35 -25.24
CA ALA A 110 -12.08 -11.82 -26.60
C ALA A 110 -10.75 -11.87 -27.36
N LEU A 111 -9.62 -12.07 -26.68
CA LEU A 111 -8.31 -12.19 -27.34
C LEU A 111 -8.25 -13.46 -28.21
N PRO A 112 -7.64 -13.37 -29.41
CA PRO A 112 -7.61 -14.48 -30.37
C PRO A 112 -6.67 -15.62 -29.98
N VAL A 113 -5.85 -15.44 -28.94
CA VAL A 113 -4.96 -16.46 -28.39
C VAL A 113 -5.05 -16.46 -26.88
N ALA A 114 -4.79 -17.61 -26.27
CA ALA A 114 -4.68 -17.72 -24.83
C ALA A 114 -3.55 -16.81 -24.31
N VAL A 115 -3.78 -16.21 -23.13
CA VAL A 115 -2.83 -15.31 -22.49
C VAL A 115 -2.71 -15.57 -21.00
N GLN A 116 -1.54 -15.26 -20.46
CA GLN A 116 -1.27 -15.20 -19.03
C GLN A 116 -0.80 -13.81 -18.65
N VAL A 117 -0.79 -13.51 -17.34
CA VAL A 117 -0.28 -12.24 -16.83
C VAL A 117 1.00 -12.52 -16.04
N ALA A 118 2.07 -11.81 -16.37
CA ALA A 118 3.35 -11.95 -15.69
C ALA A 118 3.95 -10.60 -15.34
N TYR A 119 4.58 -10.53 -14.16
CA TYR A 119 5.28 -9.35 -13.70
C TYR A 119 6.68 -9.29 -14.33
N ASN A 120 7.04 -8.15 -14.91
CA ASN A 120 8.41 -7.91 -15.39
C ASN A 120 9.29 -7.44 -14.23
N TYR A 121 10.13 -8.33 -13.70
CA TYR A 121 11.16 -7.97 -12.72
C TYR A 121 12.40 -7.46 -13.48
N SER A 122 12.33 -6.27 -14.06
CA SER A 122 13.57 -5.57 -14.41
C SER A 122 14.23 -5.14 -13.08
N GLY A 123 15.33 -5.79 -12.69
CA GLY A 123 16.02 -5.58 -11.40
C GLY A 123 16.44 -4.12 -11.11
N GLY A 124 17.00 -3.90 -9.91
CA GLY A 124 17.26 -2.58 -9.29
C GLY A 124 18.17 -1.57 -10.01
N LEU A 125 18.55 -1.80 -11.27
CA LEU A 125 19.39 -0.89 -12.07
C LEU A 125 18.60 0.02 -13.04
N HIS A 126 17.27 -0.05 -13.06
CA HIS A 126 16.43 0.69 -14.03
C HIS A 126 15.74 1.95 -13.46
N LEU A 127 16.37 2.63 -12.51
CA LEU A 127 15.89 3.89 -11.93
C LEU A 127 16.31 5.09 -12.79
N ALA A 128 15.40 5.59 -13.65
CA ALA A 128 15.30 7.03 -13.97
C ALA A 128 14.08 7.37 -14.85
N THR A 129 13.66 6.50 -15.77
CA THR A 129 12.72 6.92 -16.85
C THR A 129 11.69 5.87 -17.28
N TYR A 130 11.72 4.66 -16.73
CA TYR A 130 10.81 3.58 -17.11
C TYR A 130 10.14 2.99 -15.88
N LEU A 131 8.81 2.78 -15.95
CA LEU A 131 8.00 2.15 -14.91
C LEU A 131 8.54 0.74 -14.62
N SER A 132 9.48 0.61 -13.68
CA SER A 132 10.06 -0.64 -13.25
C SER A 132 9.03 -1.40 -12.42
N GLY A 133 8.40 -2.42 -13.02
CA GLY A 133 7.47 -3.33 -12.37
C GLY A 133 6.01 -3.20 -12.82
N ALA A 134 5.63 -3.91 -13.88
CA ALA A 134 4.24 -4.03 -14.31
C ALA A 134 3.86 -5.48 -14.62
N HIS A 135 2.59 -5.80 -14.45
CA HIS A 135 1.93 -7.00 -14.90
C HIS A 135 1.57 -6.84 -16.39
N HIS A 136 2.25 -7.61 -17.24
CA HIS A 136 2.10 -7.63 -18.68
C HIS A 136 1.25 -8.82 -19.13
N ILE A 137 0.58 -8.67 -20.27
CA ILE A 137 -0.13 -9.75 -20.95
C ILE A 137 0.90 -10.52 -21.78
N LEU A 138 1.18 -11.77 -21.42
CA LEU A 138 2.02 -12.71 -22.16
C LEU A 138 1.17 -13.65 -22.99
N LEU A 139 1.59 -13.89 -24.23
CA LEU A 139 0.92 -14.82 -25.12
C LEU A 139 1.25 -16.28 -24.77
N GLN A 140 0.29 -17.17 -25.00
CA GLN A 140 0.44 -18.64 -24.90
C GLN A 140 0.35 -19.30 -26.29
N GLY A 141 0.63 -18.53 -27.34
CA GLY A 141 0.64 -18.96 -28.74
C GLY A 141 0.98 -17.78 -29.64
N ASP A 142 1.25 -18.07 -30.91
CA ASP A 142 1.58 -17.03 -31.89
C ASP A 142 0.36 -16.17 -32.23
N LEU A 143 0.54 -14.85 -32.22
CA LEU A 143 -0.49 -13.88 -32.50
C LEU A 143 -0.21 -13.12 -33.80
N VAL A 144 -1.20 -13.10 -34.68
CA VAL A 144 -1.26 -12.23 -35.86
C VAL A 144 -2.59 -11.47 -35.86
N ALA A 145 -2.52 -10.16 -35.65
CA ALA A 145 -3.70 -9.28 -35.65
C ALA A 145 -3.36 -7.96 -36.37
N GLY A 146 -3.79 -7.83 -37.63
CA GLY A 146 -3.43 -6.70 -38.49
C GLY A 146 -1.91 -6.56 -38.65
N ARG A 147 -1.36 -5.44 -38.18
CA ARG A 147 0.11 -5.18 -38.19
C ARG A 147 0.84 -5.75 -36.97
N ILE A 148 0.12 -6.26 -35.98
CA ILE A 148 0.70 -6.81 -34.76
C ILE A 148 1.04 -8.28 -35.02
N ARG A 149 2.32 -8.60 -34.90
CA ARG A 149 2.86 -9.96 -34.95
C ARG A 149 3.69 -10.21 -33.70
N ARG A 150 3.35 -11.24 -32.92
CA ARG A 150 4.04 -11.60 -31.68
C ARG A 150 4.14 -13.10 -31.57
N SER A 151 5.29 -13.58 -31.13
CA SER A 151 5.50 -15.00 -30.88
C SER A 151 4.96 -15.39 -29.51
N GLU A 152 4.75 -16.69 -29.31
CA GLU A 152 4.50 -17.27 -28.00
C GLU A 152 5.46 -16.73 -26.91
N HIS A 153 4.94 -16.58 -25.70
CA HIS A 153 5.62 -16.04 -24.50
C HIS A 153 6.10 -14.58 -24.59
N GLN A 154 5.88 -13.89 -25.71
CA GLN A 154 6.14 -12.45 -25.79
C GLN A 154 5.04 -11.66 -25.10
N ALA A 155 5.42 -10.52 -24.52
CA ALA A 155 4.44 -9.58 -24.03
C ALA A 155 3.75 -8.85 -25.18
N LEU A 156 2.47 -8.54 -25.00
CA LEU A 156 1.70 -7.87 -26.04
C LEU A 156 2.27 -6.48 -26.39
N CYS A 157 2.79 -5.76 -25.38
CA CYS A 157 3.44 -4.46 -25.57
C CYS A 157 4.90 -4.55 -26.05
N GLN A 158 5.44 -5.74 -26.28
CA GLN A 158 6.84 -5.92 -26.67
C GLN A 158 7.09 -5.26 -28.03
N THR A 159 8.19 -4.53 -28.15
CA THR A 159 8.69 -3.97 -29.41
C THR A 159 10.16 -4.37 -29.59
N PRO A 160 10.72 -4.35 -30.81
CA PRO A 160 12.15 -4.66 -31.02
C PRO A 160 13.08 -3.80 -30.16
N SER A 161 12.73 -2.52 -29.94
CA SER A 161 13.49 -1.59 -29.08
C SER A 161 13.41 -1.90 -27.58
N ARG A 162 12.42 -2.68 -27.14
CA ARG A 162 12.13 -2.95 -25.71
C ARG A 162 12.35 -4.41 -25.31
N SER A 163 12.56 -5.31 -26.27
CA SER A 163 12.65 -6.77 -26.02
C SER A 163 13.75 -7.15 -25.04
N LYS A 164 14.89 -6.46 -25.07
CA LYS A 164 16.03 -6.71 -24.16
C LYS A 164 15.75 -6.37 -22.69
N GLN A 165 14.66 -5.65 -22.40
CA GLN A 165 14.28 -5.15 -21.07
C GLN A 165 13.08 -5.89 -20.46
N MET A 166 12.58 -6.93 -21.14
CA MET A 166 11.43 -7.69 -20.67
C MET A 166 11.90 -9.05 -20.17
N ILE A 167 12.11 -9.16 -18.86
CA ILE A 167 12.54 -10.39 -18.20
C ILE A 167 11.38 -10.85 -17.32
N PHE A 168 10.70 -11.90 -17.78
CA PHE A 168 9.60 -12.52 -17.06
C PHE A 168 10.13 -13.74 -16.33
N HIS A 169 10.07 -13.71 -14.99
CA HIS A 169 10.36 -14.88 -14.20
C HIS A 169 9.09 -15.72 -14.08
N PRO A 170 9.08 -16.99 -14.54
CA PRO A 170 8.01 -17.90 -14.24
C PRO A 170 8.08 -18.25 -12.76
N GLY A 171 7.34 -17.51 -11.94
CA GLY A 171 7.15 -17.79 -10.52
C GLY A 171 5.69 -18.05 -10.21
N PRO A 172 5.38 -18.57 -9.01
CA PRO A 172 4.01 -18.68 -8.50
C PRO A 172 3.31 -17.31 -8.43
N GLU A 173 4.06 -16.21 -8.56
CA GLU A 173 3.59 -14.83 -8.68
C GLU A 173 3.16 -14.42 -10.10
N SER A 174 3.12 -15.37 -11.07
CA SER A 174 2.35 -15.18 -12.31
C SER A 174 0.88 -14.97 -11.94
N SER A 175 0.54 -13.71 -11.72
CA SER A 175 -0.67 -13.32 -11.02
C SER A 175 -1.90 -13.74 -11.83
N GLN A 176 -2.86 -14.41 -11.20
CA GLN A 176 -4.22 -14.54 -11.76
C GLN A 176 -4.94 -13.19 -11.87
N GLY A 177 -4.31 -12.11 -11.41
CA GLY A 177 -4.85 -10.76 -11.43
C GLY A 177 -4.82 -10.09 -12.81
N PRO A 178 -5.56 -8.98 -12.94
CA PRO A 178 -5.61 -8.16 -14.14
C PRO A 178 -4.25 -7.49 -14.42
N PRO A 179 -3.88 -7.30 -15.71
CA PRO A 179 -2.67 -6.59 -16.07
C PRO A 179 -2.73 -5.12 -15.64
N ASN A 180 -1.57 -4.50 -15.45
CA ASN A 180 -1.46 -3.07 -15.15
C ASN A 180 -0.51 -2.32 -16.11
N CYS A 181 0.08 -3.03 -17.09
CA CYS A 181 0.81 -2.38 -18.17
C CYS A 181 -0.15 -1.69 -19.14
N LYS A 182 -0.16 -0.34 -19.14
CA LYS A 182 -1.01 0.48 -20.01
C LYS A 182 -0.94 0.06 -21.47
N ALA A 183 0.28 -0.11 -22.00
CA ALA A 183 0.49 -0.47 -23.39
C ALA A 183 -0.04 -1.87 -23.74
N CYS A 184 0.00 -2.83 -22.81
CA CYS A 184 -0.63 -4.14 -23.02
C CYS A 184 -2.16 -4.00 -23.11
N ILE A 185 -2.77 -3.26 -22.17
CA ILE A 185 -4.23 -3.08 -22.10
C ILE A 185 -4.74 -2.37 -23.36
N GLU A 186 -4.11 -1.26 -23.77
CA GLU A 186 -4.48 -0.53 -24.98
C GLU A 186 -4.33 -1.39 -26.24
N THR A 187 -3.27 -2.20 -26.32
CA THR A 187 -3.06 -3.10 -27.46
C THR A 187 -4.11 -4.21 -27.50
N ALA A 188 -4.50 -4.75 -26.34
CA ALA A 188 -5.55 -5.76 -26.25
C ALA A 188 -6.91 -5.22 -26.73
N TYR A 189 -7.30 -4.01 -26.33
CA TYR A 189 -8.51 -3.38 -26.85
C TYR A 189 -8.45 -3.14 -28.37
N LYS A 190 -7.30 -2.68 -28.89
CA LYS A 190 -7.12 -2.52 -30.34
C LYS A 190 -7.23 -3.82 -31.14
N ILE A 191 -6.88 -4.95 -30.53
CA ILE A 191 -6.96 -6.27 -31.19
C ILE A 191 -8.39 -6.81 -31.17
N THR A 192 -9.10 -6.60 -30.06
CA THR A 192 -10.43 -7.20 -29.83
C THR A 192 -11.58 -6.33 -30.33
N ASP A 193 -11.32 -5.07 -30.64
CA ASP A 193 -12.33 -4.06 -31.02
C ASP A 193 -13.44 -3.85 -29.97
N LEU A 194 -13.20 -4.30 -28.73
CA LEU A 194 -14.07 -4.02 -27.60
C LEU A 194 -13.96 -2.56 -27.17
N ALA A 195 -15.07 -2.01 -26.68
CA ALA A 195 -15.08 -0.70 -26.04
C ALA A 195 -14.14 -0.70 -24.82
N PRO A 196 -13.21 0.26 -24.68
CA PRO A 196 -12.28 0.28 -23.57
C PRO A 196 -12.96 0.50 -22.22
N ALA A 197 -12.85 -0.47 -21.31
CA ALA A 197 -13.32 -0.29 -19.93
C ALA A 197 -12.36 0.64 -19.17
N GLU A 198 -12.89 1.77 -18.67
CA GLU A 198 -12.11 2.77 -17.93
C GLU A 198 -11.39 2.19 -16.72
N VAL A 199 -12.00 1.23 -16.02
CA VAL A 199 -11.43 0.59 -14.83
C VAL A 199 -10.10 -0.10 -15.13
N LEU A 200 -9.94 -0.70 -16.32
CA LEU A 200 -8.69 -1.33 -16.75
C LEU A 200 -7.65 -0.29 -17.19
N LEU A 201 -8.06 0.73 -17.95
CA LEU A 201 -7.14 1.81 -18.37
C LEU A 201 -6.58 2.58 -17.17
N ASN A 202 -7.37 2.74 -16.12
CA ASN A 202 -7.00 3.41 -14.87
C ASN A 202 -6.30 2.49 -13.86
N ASN A 203 -6.19 1.18 -14.13
CA ASN A 203 -5.46 0.21 -13.29
C ASN A 203 -3.93 0.40 -13.34
N THR A 204 -3.47 1.36 -14.13
CA THR A 204 -2.05 1.68 -14.40
C THR A 204 -1.39 2.50 -13.28
N ARG A 205 -2.14 2.87 -12.23
CA ARG A 205 -1.64 3.66 -11.10
C ARG A 205 -0.95 2.76 -10.06
N HIS A 206 0.34 2.98 -9.88
CA HIS A 206 1.22 2.27 -8.93
C HIS A 206 0.64 2.26 -7.50
N PRO A 207 0.75 1.13 -6.74
CA PRO A 207 0.42 1.10 -5.31
C PRO A 207 1.22 2.11 -4.46
N ALA A 208 2.36 2.59 -4.95
CA ALA A 208 3.18 3.59 -4.26
C ALA A 208 2.48 4.96 -4.12
N ARG A 209 1.55 5.28 -5.02
CA ARG A 209 0.77 6.52 -4.96
C ARG A 209 -0.39 6.45 -3.95
N ARG A 210 -0.82 5.24 -3.55
CA ARG A 210 -1.84 5.09 -2.50
C ARG A 210 -1.29 5.37 -1.11
N LEU A 211 -0.01 5.05 -0.86
CA LEU A 211 0.69 5.46 0.37
C LEU A 211 0.82 6.99 0.45
N ALA A 212 1.12 7.67 -0.66
CA ALA A 212 1.21 9.13 -0.68
C ALA A 212 -0.17 9.80 -0.48
N SER A 213 -1.23 9.35 -1.17
CA SER A 213 -2.57 9.93 -1.00
C SER A 213 -3.22 9.61 0.35
N ALA A 214 -2.92 8.46 0.98
CA ALA A 214 -3.34 8.16 2.34
C ALA A 214 -2.66 9.06 3.39
N LEU A 215 -1.46 9.55 3.09
CA LEU A 215 -0.70 10.48 3.96
C LEU A 215 -1.03 11.96 3.68
N SER A 216 -1.58 12.29 2.50
CA SER A 216 -1.95 13.67 2.14
C SER A 216 -3.43 14.00 2.37
N GLY A 217 -4.29 13.02 2.64
CA GLY A 217 -5.73 13.23 2.90
C GLY A 217 -6.10 13.63 4.34
N ALA A 218 -5.13 13.73 5.25
CA ALA A 218 -5.35 14.08 6.66
C ALA A 218 -5.23 15.59 6.96
N GLY A 219 -5.14 16.44 5.94
CA GLY A 219 -4.92 17.88 6.10
C GLY A 219 -5.73 18.70 5.11
N ASP A 220 -7.05 18.63 5.18
CA ASP A 220 -7.92 19.72 4.75
C ASP A 220 -9.30 19.56 5.39
N GLY A 221 -9.43 20.13 6.59
CA GLY A 221 -10.66 20.25 7.35
C GLY A 221 -10.45 21.35 8.37
N ARG A 222 -10.95 22.54 8.02
CA ARG A 222 -10.91 23.79 8.80
C ARG A 222 -11.54 23.64 10.18
#